data_AF-A0A8J3AUI9-F1
#
_entry.id   AF-A0A8J3AUI9-F1
#
_cell.length_a   1.000
_cell.length_b   1.000
_cell.length_c   1.000
_cell.angle_alpha   90.00
_cell.angle_beta   90.00
_cell.angle_gamma   90.00
#
_symmetry.space_group_name_H-M   'P 1'
#
loop_
_entity.id
_entity.type
_entity.pdbx_description
1 polymer ?
#
loop_
_entity_poly.entity_id
_entity_poly.type
_entity_poly.pdbx_seq_one_letter_code
_entity_poly.pdbx_strand_id
1 'polypeptide(L)'
;MFGESLEALLQQKRVRLGLAVICIFFAVIGAQQLLSGANENDWLRGGGNLLAWGGFAVRNLTKAYGREQKGLNIPINVGIVMIIAGWFVGK
;
A
#
# COMPACT_ATOMS: atom_id res chain seq x y z
N MET A 1 -0.92 -26.05 -8.33
CA MET A 1 -2.39 -26.05 -8.20
C MET A 1 -2.97 -24.87 -7.42
N PHE A 2 -2.28 -24.23 -6.45
CA PHE A 2 -2.83 -23.05 -5.76
C PHE A 2 -2.73 -21.72 -6.54
N GLY A 3 -1.89 -21.64 -7.57
CA GLY A 3 -1.66 -20.40 -8.33
C GLY A 3 -2.86 -19.97 -9.19
N GLU A 4 -3.43 -20.90 -9.97
CA GLU A 4 -4.57 -20.59 -10.86
C GLU A 4 -5.83 -20.18 -10.07
N SER A 5 -6.07 -20.78 -8.90
CA SER A 5 -7.21 -20.42 -8.06
C SER A 5 -7.03 -19.06 -7.36
N LEU A 6 -5.82 -18.74 -6.90
CA LEU A 6 -5.52 -17.44 -6.30
C LEU A 6 -5.60 -16.30 -7.32
N GLU A 7 -5.09 -16.51 -8.54
CA GLU A 7 -5.24 -15.52 -9.60
C GLU A 7 -6.71 -15.31 -9.95
N ALA A 8 -7.50 -16.39 -10.10
CA ALA A 8 -8.93 -16.27 -10.35
C ALA A 8 -9.66 -15.50 -9.24
N LEU A 9 -9.29 -15.73 -7.97
CA LEU A 9 -9.80 -14.96 -6.82
C LEU A 9 -9.41 -13.48 -6.90
N LEU A 10 -8.14 -13.18 -7.20
CA LEU A 10 -7.63 -11.81 -7.33
C LEU A 10 -8.18 -11.07 -8.55
N GLN A 11 -8.75 -11.76 -9.54
CA GLN A 11 -9.49 -11.15 -10.64
C GLN A 11 -10.92 -10.75 -10.24
N GLN A 12 -11.48 -11.31 -9.17
CA GLN A 12 -12.83 -10.98 -8.73
C GLN A 12 -12.91 -9.54 -8.23
N LYS A 13 -13.86 -8.77 -8.79
CA LYS A 13 -14.10 -7.37 -8.40
C LYS A 13 -14.30 -7.21 -6.90
N ARG A 14 -15.07 -8.11 -6.27
CA ARG A 14 -15.34 -8.08 -4.81
C ARG A 14 -14.06 -8.23 -3.99
N VAL A 15 -13.19 -9.17 -4.39
CA VAL A 15 -11.90 -9.39 -3.72
C VAL A 15 -11.01 -8.15 -3.87
N ARG A 16 -10.91 -7.58 -5.08
CA ARG A 16 -10.13 -6.35 -5.30
C ARG A 16 -10.65 -5.16 -4.49
N LEU A 17 -11.97 -4.99 -4.38
CA LEU A 17 -12.56 -3.95 -3.54
C LEU A 17 -12.27 -4.19 -2.06
N GLY A 18 -12.36 -5.44 -1.59
CA GLY A 18 -11.95 -5.79 -0.22
C GLY A 18 -10.49 -5.47 0.07
N LEU A 19 -9.59 -5.86 -0.84
CA LEU A 19 -8.16 -5.53 -0.76
C LEU A 19 -7.92 -4.02 -0.78
N ALA A 20 -8.63 -3.29 -1.65
CA ALA A 20 -8.56 -1.84 -1.69
C ALA A 20 -8.94 -1.20 -0.36
N VAL A 21 -10.04 -1.62 0.27
CA VAL A 21 -10.47 -1.11 1.59
C VAL A 21 -9.41 -1.38 2.66
N ILE A 22 -8.84 -2.59 2.69
CA ILE A 22 -7.77 -2.94 3.64
C ILE A 22 -6.53 -2.05 3.41
N CYS A 23 -6.13 -1.88 2.15
CA CYS A 23 -5.00 -1.01 1.82
C CYS A 23 -5.28 0.46 2.18
N ILE A 24 -6.50 0.96 1.98
CA ILE A 24 -6.89 2.32 2.39
C ILE A 24 -6.78 2.46 3.91
N PHE A 25 -7.27 1.48 4.68
CA PHE A 25 -7.17 1.51 6.12
C PHE A 25 -5.71 1.63 6.60
N PHE A 26 -4.79 0.82 6.06
CA PHE A 26 -3.37 0.94 6.39
C PHE A 26 -2.75 2.24 5.90
N ALA A 27 -3.16 2.76 4.75
CA ALA A 27 -2.69 4.06 4.26
C ALA A 27 -3.13 5.20 5.19
N VAL A 28 -4.35 5.15 5.74
CA VAL A 28 -4.84 6.12 6.72
C VAL A 28 -4.05 6.05 8.02
N ILE A 29 -3.77 4.85 8.54
CA ILE A 29 -2.89 4.69 9.71
C ILE A 29 -1.50 5.28 9.43
N GLY A 30 -0.94 5.00 8.24
CA GLY A 30 0.32 5.58 7.80
C GLY A 30 0.29 7.11 7.76
N ALA A 31 -0.78 7.70 7.20
CA ALA A 31 -0.98 9.13 7.18
C ALA A 31 -1.10 9.73 8.58
N GLN A 32 -1.83 9.06 9.48
CA GLN A 32 -1.92 9.50 10.88
C GLN A 32 -0.54 9.47 11.55
N GLN A 33 0.22 8.39 11.41
CA GLN A 33 1.57 8.29 11.95
C GLN A 33 2.51 9.35 11.35
N LEU A 34 2.39 9.65 10.06
CA LEU A 34 3.17 10.71 9.40
C LEU A 34 2.83 12.10 9.98
N LEU A 35 1.55 12.36 10.24
CA LEU A 35 1.06 13.66 10.72
C LEU A 35 1.29 13.86 12.23
N SER A 36 1.28 12.80 13.01
CA SER A 36 1.50 12.85 14.47
C SER A 36 2.92 12.48 14.90
N GLY A 37 3.77 12.09 13.95
CA GLY A 37 5.11 11.56 14.21
C GLY A 37 6.06 12.62 14.78
N ALA A 38 6.77 12.26 15.85
CA ALA A 38 7.68 13.18 16.56
C ALA A 38 9.15 12.99 16.16
N ASN A 39 9.48 11.91 15.45
CA ASN A 39 10.86 11.55 15.10
C ASN A 39 10.96 11.03 13.65
N GLU A 40 12.16 11.05 13.09
CA GLU A 40 12.42 10.71 11.68
C GLU A 40 11.92 9.31 11.29
N ASN A 41 11.94 8.37 12.24
CA ASN A 41 11.40 7.03 12.06
C ASN A 41 9.89 7.04 11.79
N ASP A 42 9.12 7.78 12.58
CA ASP A 42 7.67 7.89 12.39
C ASP A 42 7.33 8.51 11.03
N TRP A 43 8.13 9.47 10.56
CA TRP A 43 7.95 10.08 9.25
C TRP A 43 8.23 9.09 8.12
N LEU A 44 9.32 8.32 8.23
CA LEU A 44 9.67 7.29 7.24
C LEU A 44 8.64 6.15 7.19
N ARG A 45 8.21 5.65 8.34
CA ARG A 45 7.22 4.56 8.41
C ARG A 45 5.82 5.04 8.04
N GLY A 46 5.42 6.21 8.51
CA GLY A 46 4.13 6.82 8.18
C GLY A 46 4.01 7.14 6.69
N GLY A 47 4.99 7.88 6.14
CA GLY A 47 5.05 8.18 4.70
C GLY A 47 5.20 6.92 3.85
N GLY A 48 6.01 5.97 4.29
CA GLY A 48 6.18 4.69 3.61
C GLY A 48 4.90 3.86 3.55
N ASN A 49 4.16 3.77 4.66
CA ASN A 49 2.85 3.12 4.72
C ASN A 49 1.82 3.83 3.83
N LEU A 50 1.79 5.16 3.85
CA LEU A 50 0.89 5.93 2.99
C LEU A 50 1.16 5.66 1.51
N LEU A 51 2.42 5.69 1.08
CA LEU A 51 2.80 5.47 -0.32
C LEU A 51 2.60 4.02 -0.76
N ALA A 52 3.03 3.05 0.04
CA ALA A 52 2.91 1.62 -0.27
C ALA A 52 1.45 1.19 -0.32
N TRP A 53 0.73 1.39 0.79
CA TRP A 53 -0.65 0.94 0.89
C TRP A 53 -1.60 1.81 0.07
N GLY A 54 -1.36 3.12 -0.03
CA GLY A 54 -2.10 3.99 -0.94
C GLY A 54 -1.91 3.59 -2.40
N GLY A 55 -0.68 3.27 -2.82
CA GLY A 55 -0.39 2.76 -4.15
C GLY A 55 -1.09 1.43 -4.44
N PHE A 56 -1.06 0.48 -3.50
CA PHE A 56 -1.80 -0.78 -3.64
C PHE A 56 -3.32 -0.59 -3.63
N ALA A 57 -3.84 0.34 -2.84
CA ALA A 57 -5.26 0.68 -2.83
C ALA A 57 -5.72 1.17 -4.21
N VAL A 58 -5.02 2.16 -4.76
CA VAL A 58 -5.31 2.68 -6.11
C VAL A 58 -5.20 1.57 -7.14
N ARG A 59 -4.16 0.72 -7.07
CA ARG A 59 -3.99 -0.41 -8.00
C ARG A 59 -5.16 -1.39 -7.95
N ASN A 60 -5.64 -1.73 -6.75
CA ASN A 60 -6.77 -2.64 -6.57
C ASN A 60 -8.08 -2.01 -7.03
N LEU A 61 -8.31 -0.73 -6.72
CA LEU A 61 -9.48 0.02 -7.20
C LEU A 61 -9.51 0.07 -8.72
N THR A 62 -8.44 0.53 -9.37
CA THR A 62 -8.41 0.67 -10.84
C THR A 62 -8.66 -0.69 -11.49
N LYS A 63 -8.00 -1.73 -10.98
CA LYS A 63 -8.16 -3.10 -11.47
C LYS A 63 -9.57 -3.67 -11.23
N ALA A 64 -10.28 -3.24 -10.19
CA ALA A 64 -11.68 -3.62 -9.95
C ALA A 64 -12.65 -3.02 -10.98
N TYR A 65 -12.26 -1.92 -11.64
CA TYR A 65 -13.01 -1.27 -12.71
C TYR A 65 -12.43 -1.55 -14.11
N GLY A 66 -11.58 -2.58 -14.25
CA GLY A 66 -11.00 -2.98 -15.53
C GLY A 66 -9.94 -2.02 -16.08
N ARG A 67 -9.41 -1.12 -15.24
CA ARG A 67 -8.34 -0.18 -15.61
C ARG A 67 -7.01 -0.60 -14.99
N GLU A 68 -5.94 -0.49 -15.76
CA GLU A 68 -4.59 -0.66 -15.24
C GLU A 68 -3.87 0.68 -15.21
N GLN A 69 -3.56 1.16 -14.01
CA GLN A 69 -2.85 2.41 -13.81
C GLN A 69 -1.34 2.14 -13.79
N LYS A 70 -0.68 2.48 -14.89
CA LYS A 70 0.77 2.37 -15.04
C LYS A 70 1.46 3.37 -14.12
N GLY A 71 2.63 3.00 -13.60
CA GLY A 71 3.46 3.88 -12.77
C GLY A 71 3.27 3.77 -11.26
N LEU A 72 2.24 3.05 -10.78
CA LEU A 72 2.04 2.83 -9.33
C LEU A 72 3.16 2.02 -8.66
N ASN A 73 3.97 1.30 -9.43
CA ASN A 73 5.11 0.56 -8.89
C ASN A 73 6.15 1.48 -8.26
N ILE A 74 6.30 2.73 -8.74
CA ILE A 74 7.26 3.69 -8.18
C ILE A 74 6.86 4.07 -6.74
N PRO A 75 5.67 4.66 -6.47
CA PRO A 75 5.28 5.00 -5.12
C PRO A 75 5.19 3.77 -4.21
N ILE A 76 4.77 2.60 -4.73
CA ILE A 76 4.75 1.37 -3.95
C ILE A 76 6.16 0.98 -3.48
N ASN A 77 7.13 0.92 -4.40
CA ASN A 77 8.49 0.51 -4.08
C ASN A 77 9.20 1.52 -3.19
N VAL A 78 9.02 2.83 -3.46
CA VAL A 78 9.54 3.90 -2.60
C VAL A 78 8.95 3.76 -1.19
N GLY A 79 7.64 3.54 -1.08
CA GLY A 79 6.98 3.33 0.21
C GLY A 79 7.55 2.14 0.98
N ILE A 80 7.77 1.00 0.30
CA ILE A 80 8.40 -0.18 0.90
C ILE A 80 9.82 0.13 1.39
N VAL A 81 10.63 0.81 0.59
CA VAL A 81 12.00 1.20 0.98
C VAL A 81 11.98 2.13 2.19
N MET A 82 11.07 3.10 2.25
CA MET A 82 10.92 3.99 3.41
C MET A 82 10.52 3.24 4.68
N ILE A 83 9.57 2.29 4.58
CA ILE A 83 9.20 1.44 5.71
C ILE A 83 10.43 0.66 6.20
N ILE A 84 11.19 0.06 5.28
CA ILE A 84 12.41 -0.69 5.61
C ILE A 84 13.46 0.22 6.26
N ALA A 85 13.72 1.40 5.69
CA ALA A 85 14.67 2.37 6.21
C ALA A 85 14.32 2.82 7.64
N GLY A 86 13.03 3.01 7.95
CA GLY A 86 12.56 3.34 9.30
C GLY A 86 12.95 2.30 10.37
N TRP A 87 13.21 1.04 10.02
CA TRP A 87 13.71 0.04 11.00
C TRP A 87 15.17 0.25 11.40
N PHE A 88 15.91 1.02 10.60
CA PHE A 88 17.33 1.31 10.82
C PHE A 88 17.57 2.75 11.30
N VAL A 89 16.62 3.65 11.06
CA VAL A 89 16.68 5.05 11.50
C VAL A 89 16.06 5.18 12.88
N GLY A 90 16.77 5.82 13.80
CA GLY A 90 16.32 6.02 15.19
C GLY A 90 16.61 4.84 16.14
N LYS A 91 17.52 3.93 15.76
CA LYS A 91 18.30 3.12 16.71
C LYS A 91 19.51 3.89 17.20
#